data_AF-A0A847APK1-F1
#
_entry.id   AF-A0A847APK1-F1
#
_cell.length_a   1.000
_cell.length_b   1.000
_cell.length_c   1.000
_cell.angle_alpha   90.00
_cell.angle_beta   90.00
_cell.angle_gamma   90.00
#
_symmetry.space_group_name_H-M   'P 1'
#
loop_
_entity.id
_entity.type
_entity.pdbx_description
1 polymer ?
#
loop_
_entity_poly.entity_id
_entity_poly.type
_entity_poly.pdbx_seq_one_letter_code
_entity_poly.pdbx_strand_id
1 'polypeptide(L)'
;MMKNIKTQETIIKDLTKLSRNELENNFVKLETQVEELSAKIAWYEEQYRLSKQKIFGSSSEKTDGLQISLFNEPEAESVPINIEPTLETVTYKRKKKN
;
A
#
# COMPACT_ATOMS: atom_id res chain seq x y z
N MET A 1 -7.53 -7.17 -20.76
CA MET A 1 -6.88 -7.44 -22.06
C MET A 1 -5.85 -8.55 -21.85
N MET A 2 -6.20 -9.81 -22.12
CA MET A 2 -5.24 -10.92 -22.18
C MET A 2 -5.12 -11.35 -23.65
N LYS A 3 -4.12 -10.81 -24.35
CA LYS A 3 -3.68 -11.31 -25.66
C LYS A 3 -2.30 -11.92 -25.47
N ASN A 4 -2.20 -13.17 -25.03
CA ASN A 4 -0.95 -13.93 -25.24
C ASN A 4 -1.07 -15.46 -25.18
N ILE A 5 -2.28 -16.01 -25.25
CA ILE A 5 -2.47 -17.48 -25.31
C ILE A 5 -1.95 -18.05 -26.64
N LYS A 6 -1.78 -17.23 -27.69
CA LYS A 6 -1.23 -17.67 -28.99
C LYS A 6 0.28 -17.95 -29.00
N THR A 7 1.04 -17.61 -27.96
CA THR A 7 2.50 -17.81 -27.95
C THR A 7 2.92 -19.19 -27.45
N GLN A 8 1.98 -19.95 -26.87
CA GLN A 8 2.23 -21.32 -26.40
C GLN A 8 2.44 -22.32 -27.56
N GLU A 9 2.08 -21.93 -28.79
CA GLU A 9 2.45 -22.64 -30.02
C GLU A 9 3.80 -22.17 -30.57
N THR A 10 4.73 -21.75 -29.71
CA THR A 10 6.13 -21.69 -30.11
C THR A 10 6.59 -23.14 -30.29
N ILE A 11 6.43 -23.63 -31.53
CA ILE A 11 7.09 -24.75 -32.19
C ILE A 11 8.09 -25.40 -31.22
N ILE A 12 7.70 -26.53 -30.63
CA ILE A 12 8.59 -27.34 -29.81
C ILE A 12 9.85 -27.58 -30.64
N LYS A 13 10.92 -26.85 -30.33
CA LYS A 13 12.19 -26.94 -31.06
C LYS A 13 12.68 -28.36 -30.84
N ASP A 14 12.70 -29.15 -31.91
CA ASP A 14 13.13 -30.53 -31.85
C ASP A 14 14.62 -30.59 -31.52
N LEU A 15 14.92 -30.74 -30.23
CA LEU A 15 16.28 -30.72 -29.67
C LEU A 15 17.14 -31.86 -30.22
N THR A 16 16.52 -32.91 -30.78
CA THR A 16 17.23 -34.06 -31.35
C THR A 16 17.97 -33.73 -32.64
N LYS A 17 17.67 -32.59 -33.27
CA LYS A 17 18.23 -32.17 -34.56
C LYS A 17 19.32 -31.10 -34.45
N LEU A 18 19.56 -30.55 -33.26
CA LEU A 18 20.57 -29.52 -33.06
C LEU A 18 21.92 -30.13 -32.68
N SER A 19 23.01 -29.49 -33.11
CA SER A 19 24.34 -29.85 -32.66
C SER A 19 24.55 -29.47 -31.19
N ARG A 20 25.50 -30.14 -30.52
CA ARG A 20 25.87 -29.85 -29.12
C ARG A 20 26.17 -28.37 -28.89
N ASN A 21 26.94 -27.75 -29.78
CA ASN A 21 27.30 -26.33 -29.69
C ASN A 21 26.08 -25.40 -29.75
N GLU A 22 25.11 -25.71 -30.60
CA GLU A 22 23.88 -24.91 -30.67
C GLU A 22 23.03 -25.09 -29.42
N LEU A 23 23.00 -26.29 -28.83
CA LEU A 23 22.33 -26.53 -27.54
C LEU A 23 22.95 -25.68 -26.43
N GLU A 24 24.28 -25.71 -26.29
CA GLU A 24 25.02 -24.94 -25.27
C GLU A 24 24.78 -23.43 -25.42
N ASN A 25 24.87 -22.91 -26.65
CA ASN A 25 24.61 -21.49 -26.91
C ASN A 25 23.16 -21.08 -26.60
N ASN A 26 22.18 -21.92 -26.95
CA ASN A 26 20.78 -21.64 -26.60
C ASN A 26 20.56 -21.72 -25.09
N PHE A 27 21.20 -22.66 -24.40
CA PHE A 27 21.11 -22.80 -22.95
C PHE A 27 21.59 -21.54 -22.24
N VAL A 28 22.81 -21.09 -22.54
CA VAL A 28 23.38 -19.87 -21.94
C VAL A 28 22.48 -18.66 -22.22
N LYS A 29 22.02 -18.51 -23.47
CA LYS A 29 21.14 -17.42 -23.84
C LYS A 29 19.82 -17.44 -23.06
N LEU A 30 19.20 -18.61 -22.92
CA LEU A 30 17.94 -18.74 -22.17
C LEU A 30 18.16 -18.47 -20.68
N GLU A 31 19.25 -18.97 -20.11
CA GLU A 31 19.59 -18.76 -18.70
C GLU A 31 19.77 -17.26 -18.40
N THR A 32 20.55 -16.55 -19.23
CA THR A 32 20.71 -15.09 -19.11
C THR A 32 19.38 -14.36 -19.25
N GLN A 33 18.54 -14.74 -20.21
CA GLN A 33 17.23 -14.11 -20.40
C GLN A 33 16.30 -14.35 -19.20
N VAL A 34 16.31 -15.56 -18.63
CA VAL A 34 15.53 -15.89 -17.44
C VAL A 34 15.98 -15.05 -16.26
N GLU A 35 17.29 -14.93 -16.05
CA GLU A 35 17.85 -14.12 -14.97
C GLU A 35 17.46 -12.64 -15.12
N GLU A 36 17.66 -12.05 -16.30
CA GLU A 36 17.27 -10.68 -16.60
C GLU A 36 15.77 -10.42 -16.39
N LEU A 37 14.93 -11.34 -16.86
CA LEU A 37 13.48 -11.22 -16.72
C LEU A 37 13.04 -11.36 -15.26
N SER A 38 13.64 -12.28 -14.52
CA SER A 38 13.37 -12.46 -13.09
C SER A 38 13.74 -11.22 -12.28
N ALA A 39 14.89 -10.60 -12.57
CA ALA A 39 15.32 -9.37 -11.92
C ALA A 39 14.37 -8.20 -12.23
N LYS A 40 13.91 -8.08 -13.47
CA LYS A 40 12.92 -7.06 -13.86
C LYS A 40 11.59 -7.25 -13.12
N ILE A 41 11.11 -8.50 -13.04
CA ILE A 41 9.86 -8.81 -12.31
C ILE A 41 10.00 -8.42 -10.84
N ALA A 42 11.05 -8.86 -10.16
CA ALA A 42 11.29 -8.53 -8.75
C ALA A 42 11.36 -7.02 -8.52
N TRP A 43 12.00 -6.28 -9.44
CA TRP A 43 12.05 -4.82 -9.38
C TRP A 43 10.66 -4.18 -9.53
N TYR A 44 9.86 -4.62 -10.52
CA TYR A 44 8.51 -4.09 -10.72
C TYR A 44 7.58 -4.40 -9.54
N GLU A 45 7.70 -5.58 -8.94
CA GLU A 45 6.94 -5.98 -7.76
C GLU A 45 7.27 -5.08 -6.57
N GLU A 46 8.55 -4.79 -6.34
CA GLU A 46 8.97 -3.89 -5.26
C GLU A 46 8.49 -2.46 -5.51
N GLN A 47 8.61 -1.96 -6.75
CA GLN A 47 8.07 -0.64 -7.11
C GLN A 47 6.56 -0.56 -6.91
N TYR A 48 5.84 -1.63 -7.26
CA TYR A 48 4.40 -1.72 -7.04
C TYR A 48 4.07 -1.70 -5.55
N ARG A 49 4.78 -2.49 -4.74
CA ARG A 49 4.62 -2.51 -3.28
C ARG A 49 4.83 -1.13 -2.67
N LEU A 50 5.91 -0.44 -3.06
CA LEU A 50 6.23 0.92 -2.62
C LEU A 50 5.14 1.92 -3.05
N SER A 51 4.67 1.82 -4.29
CA SER A 51 3.59 2.67 -4.80
C SER A 51 2.30 2.48 -3.99
N LYS A 52 1.93 1.24 -3.69
CA LYS A 52 0.75 0.94 -2.85
C LYS A 52 0.91 1.45 -1.43
N GLN A 53 2.09 1.29 -0.85
CA GLN A 53 2.39 1.84 0.47
C GLN A 53 2.34 3.37 0.48
N LYS A 54 2.75 4.03 -0.61
CA LYS A 54 2.67 5.50 -0.71
C LYS A 54 1.23 6.01 -0.83
N ILE A 55 0.34 5.28 -1.50
CA ILE A 55 -1.05 5.70 -1.73
C ILE A 55 -1.98 5.29 -0.58
N PHE A 56 -1.72 4.13 0.05
CA PHE A 56 -2.62 3.52 1.04
C PHE A 56 -1.95 3.26 2.39
N GLY A 57 -0.71 3.69 2.59
CA GLY A 57 -0.03 3.56 3.87
C GLY A 57 -0.47 4.63 4.86
N SER A 58 -0.17 4.41 6.14
CA SER A 58 -0.47 5.35 7.23
C SER A 58 0.12 6.76 7.04
N SER A 59 1.18 6.89 6.24
CA SER A 59 1.73 8.21 5.89
C SER A 59 0.93 8.94 4.82
N SER A 60 0.11 8.24 4.03
CA SER A 60 -0.77 8.83 3.02
C SER A 60 -2.07 9.38 3.63
N GLU A 61 -2.46 8.89 4.80
CA GLU A 61 -3.62 9.38 5.55
C GLU A 61 -3.33 10.71 6.26
N LYS A 62 -2.05 11.07 6.39
CA LYS A 62 -1.64 12.35 6.96
C LYS A 62 -1.94 13.45 5.95
N THR A 63 -2.90 14.30 6.31
CA THR A 63 -3.15 15.59 5.64
C THR A 63 -1.86 16.40 5.64
N ASP A 64 -1.39 16.81 4.45
CA ASP A 64 -0.23 17.66 4.32
C ASP A 64 -0.51 19.01 5.01
N GLY A 65 0.46 19.55 5.75
CA GLY A 65 0.25 20.78 6.55
C GLY A 65 -0.06 22.03 5.71
N LEU A 66 0.14 21.94 4.39
CA LEU A 66 -0.21 22.95 3.39
C LEU A 66 -1.63 22.79 2.83
N GLN A 67 -2.30 21.68 3.09
CA GLN A 67 -3.69 21.47 2.68
C GLN A 67 -4.59 22.32 3.57
N ILE A 68 -5.30 23.28 2.96
CA ILE A 68 -6.31 24.08 3.66
C ILE A 68 -7.36 23.10 4.20
N SER A 69 -7.41 22.96 5.53
CA SER A 69 -8.40 22.09 6.16
C SER A 69 -9.76 22.78 6.18
N LEU A 70 -10.49 22.63 5.07
CA LEU A 70 -11.81 23.23 4.85
C LEU A 70 -12.87 22.72 5.85
N PHE A 71 -12.63 21.58 6.51
CA PHE A 71 -13.60 20.92 7.38
C PHE A 71 -13.09 20.61 8.80
N ASN A 72 -11.82 20.88 9.13
CA ASN A 72 -11.29 20.66 10.48
C ASN A 72 -11.24 21.94 11.34
N GLU A 73 -11.94 23.00 10.94
CA GLU A 73 -12.11 24.22 11.73
C GLU A 73 -12.56 23.95 13.19
N PRO A 74 -13.59 23.11 13.48
CA PRO A 74 -14.03 22.89 14.86
C PRO A 74 -13.04 22.13 15.73
N GLU A 75 -12.15 21.31 15.14
CA GLU A 75 -11.09 20.61 15.89
C GLU A 75 -9.90 21.52 16.15
N ALA A 76 -9.53 22.34 15.16
CA ALA A 76 -8.44 23.32 15.26
C ALA A 76 -8.75 24.44 16.27
N GLU A 77 -10.02 24.86 16.37
CA GLU A 77 -10.48 25.86 17.33
C GLU A 77 -10.99 25.26 18.64
N SER A 78 -10.91 23.94 18.81
CA SER A 78 -11.37 23.29 20.04
C SER A 78 -10.52 23.74 21.23
N VAL A 79 -11.20 24.34 22.21
CA VAL A 79 -10.58 24.64 23.50
C VAL A 79 -10.46 23.32 24.25
N PRO A 80 -9.29 22.96 24.82
CA PRO A 80 -9.15 21.74 25.62
C PRO A 80 -10.24 21.72 26.68
N ILE A 81 -10.91 20.57 26.80
CA ILE A 81 -12.08 20.36 27.68
C ILE A 81 -11.76 20.99 29.05
N ASN A 82 -12.37 22.15 29.31
CA ASN A 82 -12.34 22.74 30.63
C ASN A 82 -12.99 21.73 31.56
N ILE A 83 -12.25 21.33 32.59
CA ILE A 83 -12.69 20.42 33.64
C ILE A 83 -14.07 20.89 34.09
N GLU A 84 -15.08 20.01 34.03
CA GLU A 84 -16.44 20.39 34.41
C GLU A 84 -16.42 21.03 35.81
N PRO A 85 -17.12 22.15 36.02
CA PRO A 85 -17.14 22.81 37.32
C PRO A 85 -17.73 21.87 38.37
N THR A 86 -17.05 21.73 39.50
CA THR A 86 -17.52 20.91 40.64
C THR A 86 -18.91 21.38 41.07
N LEU A 87 -19.90 20.50 40.98
CA LEU A 87 -21.26 20.79 41.45
C LEU A 87 -21.30 20.80 42.98
N GLU A 88 -21.66 21.95 43.56
CA GLU A 88 -21.87 22.05 45.01
C GLU A 88 -23.22 21.44 45.42
N THR A 89 -23.21 20.53 46.40
CA THR A 89 -24.43 19.92 46.93
C THR A 89 -25.06 20.80 48.01
N VAL A 90 -26.21 21.42 47.72
CA VAL A 90 -26.94 22.23 48.71
C VAL A 90 -27.74 21.31 49.65
N THR A 91 -27.40 21.30 50.93
CA THR A 91 -28.15 20.55 51.97
C THR A 91 -29.29 21.40 52.53
N TYR A 92 -30.54 21.03 52.21
CA TYR A 92 -31.73 21.70 52.75
C TYR A 92 -32.29 20.97 53.98
N LYS A 93 -32.41 21.65 55.13
CA LYS A 93 -33.11 21.15 56.32
C LYS A 93 -34.44 21.88 56.51
N ARG A 94 -35.55 21.18 56.27
CA ARG A 94 -36.91 21.69 56.47
C ARG A 94 -37.27 21.70 57.96
N LYS A 95 -37.64 22.86 58.51
CA LYS A 95 -38.29 22.93 59.84
C LYS A 95 -39.78 22.60 59.69
N LYS A 96 -40.23 21.54 60.35
CA LYS A 96 -41.67 21.23 60.46
C LYS A 96 -42.28 22.21 61.48
N LYS A 97 -43.34 22.91 61.05
CA LYS A 97 -44.19 23.70 61.94
C LYS A 97 -45.30 22.78 62.44
N ASN A 98 -45.41 22.64 63.76
CA ASN A 98 -46.57 22.04 64.41
C ASN A 98 -47.69 23.08 64.52
#